data_AF-A0A016ASI1-F1
#
_entry.id   AF-A0A016ASI1-F1
#
_cell.length_a   1.000
_cell.length_b   1.000
_cell.length_c   1.000
_cell.angle_alpha   90.00
_cell.angle_beta   90.00
_cell.angle_gamma   90.00
#
_symmetry.space_group_name_H-M   'P 1'
#
loop_
_entity.id
_entity.type
_entity.pdbx_description
1 polymer ?
#
loop_
_entity_poly.entity_id
_entity_poly.type
_entity_poly.pdbx_seq_one_letter_code
_entity_poly.pdbx_strand_id
1 'polypeptide(L)'
;MMENDGEIWKDIVGYEGRYQVSNYGRIKSLDINLHKRDGKIEFRKGKILKASLSAFGYPQYCFSSSFGKRKLMRIHRVVAETFIPNPDKKPFIDHINRIKTDNNVNNLRWCTGKENMNNPLTREWLKNCRPSFHHSEEVKKKIGLLNKGRIFKESTREKLRIRGFPVMQFTISGDFIMEYKSPYYAQSETGALRTHIVACCNGKRKTAGGYRWVYKKNYKGKDLPKLANKKRIYKTGYKQTKQAIINMRKSKEKYRKAVLVFSLDGSFLSEYPSIIEAGNATGTNFGSICNCCRGRIGQSNGYRFKYKDI
;
A
#
# COMPACT_ATOMS: atom_id res chain seq x y z
N MET A 1 37.78 -33.48 19.75
CA MET A 1 36.49 -32.83 20.04
C MET A 1 36.83 -31.41 20.47
N MET A 2 36.61 -30.41 19.62
CA MET A 2 36.90 -29.02 20.04
C MET A 2 35.76 -28.57 20.97
N GLU A 3 36.10 -28.33 22.23
CA GLU A 3 35.28 -27.55 23.15
C GLU A 3 35.17 -26.14 22.55
N ASN A 4 33.95 -25.76 22.15
CA ASN A 4 33.70 -24.41 21.66
C ASN A 4 33.53 -23.51 22.88
N ASP A 5 34.56 -22.73 23.23
CA ASP A 5 34.69 -21.81 24.38
C ASP A 5 33.64 -20.67 24.47
N GLY A 6 32.50 -20.79 23.81
CA GLY A 6 31.42 -19.80 23.84
C GLY A 6 30.01 -20.39 23.62
N GLU A 7 29.84 -21.70 23.76
CA GLU A 7 28.50 -22.29 23.68
C GLU A 7 27.70 -22.11 24.97
N ILE A 8 26.58 -21.41 24.85
CA ILE A 8 25.66 -21.18 25.97
C ILE A 8 24.44 -22.07 25.77
N TRP A 9 24.12 -22.87 26.79
CA TRP A 9 22.92 -23.70 26.83
C TRP A 9 21.86 -23.07 27.73
N LYS A 10 20.61 -23.04 27.27
CA LYS A 10 19.44 -22.56 28.03
C LYS A 10 18.29 -23.54 27.91
N ASP A 11 17.44 -23.59 28.94
CA ASP A 11 16.22 -24.38 28.91
C ASP A 11 15.24 -23.86 27.86
N ILE A 12 14.57 -24.79 27.19
CA ILE A 12 13.54 -24.45 26.21
C ILE A 12 12.24 -24.17 26.96
N VAL A 13 11.66 -22.99 26.72
CA VAL A 13 10.43 -22.55 27.39
C VAL A 13 9.29 -23.56 27.19
N GLY A 14 8.67 -23.99 28.29
CA GLY A 14 7.62 -25.02 28.34
C GLY A 14 8.13 -26.46 28.33
N TYR A 15 9.44 -26.65 28.37
CA TYR A 15 10.15 -27.93 28.35
C TYR A 15 11.34 -27.93 29.33
N GLU A 16 11.28 -27.08 30.35
CA GLU A 16 12.29 -26.91 31.39
C GLU A 16 12.58 -28.25 32.09
N GLY A 17 13.85 -28.48 32.42
CA GLY A 17 14.30 -29.75 33.02
C GLY A 17 14.24 -30.97 32.08
N ARG A 18 13.87 -30.82 30.81
CA ARG A 18 13.85 -31.92 29.82
C ARG A 18 14.71 -31.66 28.60
N TYR A 19 14.74 -30.43 28.10
CA TYR A 19 15.48 -30.09 26.89
C TYR A 19 16.15 -28.72 27.00
N GLN A 20 17.37 -28.64 26.47
CA GLN A 20 18.14 -27.40 26.35
C GLN A 20 18.49 -27.12 24.90
N VAL A 21 18.55 -25.84 24.57
CA VAL A 21 19.00 -25.31 23.28
C VAL A 21 20.28 -24.52 23.45
N SER A 22 21.19 -24.65 22.50
CA SER A 22 22.41 -23.87 22.45
C SER A 22 22.31 -22.66 21.52
N ASN A 23 23.15 -21.65 21.74
CA ASN A 23 23.29 -20.50 20.84
C ASN A 23 23.78 -20.88 19.42
N TYR A 24 24.35 -22.07 19.22
CA TYR A 24 24.68 -22.63 17.91
C TYR A 24 23.51 -23.39 17.25
N GLY A 25 22.36 -23.48 17.92
CA GLY A 25 21.19 -24.20 17.43
C GLY A 25 21.27 -25.71 17.61
N ARG A 26 22.09 -26.20 18.55
CA ARG A 26 22.08 -27.60 18.97
C ARG A 26 21.00 -27.81 20.04
N ILE A 27 20.43 -29.02 20.08
CA ILE A 27 19.45 -29.42 21.10
C ILE A 27 19.98 -30.64 21.84
N LYS A 28 19.88 -30.64 23.16
CA LYS A 28 20.14 -31.82 23.98
C LYS A 28 18.93 -32.11 24.88
N SER A 29 18.64 -33.38 25.10
CA SER A 29 17.78 -33.80 26.20
C SER A 29 18.59 -33.91 27.48
N LEU A 30 17.94 -33.66 28.62
CA LEU A 30 18.53 -33.82 29.95
C LEU A 30 18.24 -35.23 30.50
N ASP A 31 18.98 -35.60 31.54
CA ASP A 31 18.77 -36.82 32.30
C ASP A 31 17.44 -36.73 33.05
N ILE A 32 16.57 -37.73 32.88
CA ILE A 32 15.23 -37.72 33.47
C ILE A 32 14.82 -39.09 34.00
N ASN A 33 14.08 -39.11 35.10
CA ASN A 33 13.36 -40.28 35.59
C ASN A 33 11.92 -40.26 35.04
N LEU A 34 11.54 -41.29 34.28
CA LEU A 34 10.21 -41.43 33.71
C LEU A 34 9.37 -42.39 34.53
N HIS A 35 8.27 -41.90 35.09
CA HIS A 35 7.25 -42.74 35.74
C HIS A 35 6.34 -43.35 34.67
N LYS A 36 6.38 -44.67 34.54
CA LYS A 36 5.48 -45.42 33.65
C LYS A 36 4.13 -45.67 34.32
N ARG A 37 3.12 -46.02 33.52
CA ARG A 37 1.77 -46.37 34.00
C ARG A 37 1.74 -47.61 34.89
N ASP A 38 2.75 -48.48 34.78
CA ASP A 38 2.94 -49.68 35.60
C ASP A 38 3.65 -49.39 36.94
N GLY A 39 3.89 -48.11 37.28
CA GLY A 39 4.57 -47.68 38.51
C GLY A 39 6.09 -47.77 38.45
N LYS A 40 6.68 -48.32 37.38
CA LYS A 40 8.14 -48.42 37.23
C LYS A 40 8.76 -47.07 36.89
N ILE A 41 9.93 -46.81 37.46
CA ILE A 41 10.75 -45.64 37.15
C ILE A 41 11.84 -46.06 36.15
N GLU A 42 11.86 -45.44 34.98
CA GLU A 42 12.90 -45.63 33.96
C GLU A 42 13.80 -44.40 33.90
N PHE A 43 15.08 -44.55 34.26
CA PHE A 43 16.07 -43.50 34.05
C PHE A 43 16.44 -43.42 32.56
N ARG A 44 16.37 -42.21 32.00
CA ARG A 44 16.85 -41.93 30.64
C ARG A 44 17.97 -40.92 30.68
N LYS A 45 19.13 -41.35 30.20
CA LYS A 45 20.28 -40.47 29.98
C LYS A 45 19.99 -39.50 28.83
N GLY A 46 20.31 -38.24 29.07
CA GLY A 46 20.30 -37.15 28.13
C GLY A 46 21.29 -37.35 26.98
N LYS A 47 20.98 -36.76 25.83
CA LYS A 47 21.81 -36.84 24.63
C LYS A 47 21.56 -35.65 23.71
N ILE A 48 22.54 -35.36 22.86
CA ILE A 48 22.36 -34.41 21.76
C ILE A 48 21.40 -35.04 20.74
N LEU A 49 20.35 -34.30 20.38
CA LEU A 49 19.33 -34.76 19.45
C LEU A 49 19.76 -34.48 18.01
N LYS A 50 19.39 -35.40 17.11
CA LYS A 50 19.54 -35.22 15.66
C LYS A 50 18.29 -34.56 15.08
N ALA A 51 18.47 -33.49 14.31
CA ALA A 51 17.37 -32.80 13.65
C ALA A 51 16.84 -33.63 12.46
N SER A 52 15.54 -33.52 12.19
CA SER A 52 14.99 -33.87 10.87
C SER A 52 14.79 -32.59 10.05
N LEU A 53 14.75 -32.69 8.73
CA LEU A 53 14.44 -31.56 7.86
C LEU A 53 12.94 -31.53 7.55
N SER A 54 12.36 -30.33 7.49
CA SER A 54 11.02 -30.14 6.96
C SER A 54 11.02 -30.19 5.43
N ALA A 55 9.83 -30.33 4.81
CA ALA A 55 9.67 -30.24 3.36
C ALA A 55 10.21 -28.93 2.76
N PHE A 56 10.30 -27.88 3.57
CA PHE A 56 10.85 -26.57 3.18
C PHE A 56 12.35 -26.40 3.51
N GLY A 57 13.02 -27.46 3.99
CA GLY A 57 14.46 -27.48 4.29
C GLY A 57 14.86 -26.89 5.64
N TYR A 58 13.91 -26.52 6.51
CA TYR A 58 14.23 -26.07 7.88
C TYR A 58 14.43 -27.25 8.82
N PRO A 59 15.49 -27.28 9.64
CA PRO A 59 15.65 -28.29 10.68
C PRO A 59 14.58 -28.17 11.77
N GLN A 60 14.12 -29.30 12.25
CA GLN A 60 13.05 -29.42 13.23
C GLN A 60 13.29 -30.59 14.18
N TYR A 61 12.76 -30.44 15.39
CA TYR A 61 12.86 -31.42 16.46
C TYR A 61 11.47 -31.73 17.00
N CYS A 62 11.26 -32.98 17.39
CA CYS A 62 10.06 -33.42 18.06
C CYS A 62 10.32 -33.42 19.57
N PHE A 63 9.66 -32.50 20.28
CA PHE A 63 9.77 -32.35 21.74
C PHE A 63 8.62 -33.07 22.44
N SER A 64 8.92 -33.82 23.49
CA SER A 64 7.92 -34.52 24.30
C SER A 64 7.73 -33.80 25.64
N SER A 65 6.52 -33.30 25.86
CA SER A 65 6.13 -32.67 27.14
C SER A 65 6.09 -33.71 28.26
N SER A 66 6.14 -33.25 29.52
CA SER A 66 5.96 -34.08 30.72
C SER A 66 4.66 -34.89 30.68
N PHE A 67 3.61 -34.34 30.09
CA PHE A 67 2.30 -35.00 29.94
C PHE A 67 2.21 -35.95 28.72
N GLY A 68 3.33 -36.30 28.09
CA GLY A 68 3.37 -37.24 26.95
C GLY A 68 2.97 -36.64 25.60
N LYS A 69 2.49 -35.39 25.54
CA LYS A 69 2.18 -34.70 24.28
C LYS A 69 3.47 -34.39 23.51
N ARG A 70 3.48 -34.69 22.20
CA ARG A 70 4.60 -34.44 21.31
C ARG A 70 4.32 -33.23 20.42
N LYS A 71 5.32 -32.35 20.24
CA LYS A 71 5.22 -31.16 19.39
C LYS A 71 6.43 -31.07 18.47
N LEU A 72 6.19 -30.82 17.19
CA LEU A 72 7.24 -30.54 16.23
C LEU A 72 7.53 -29.04 16.21
N MET A 73 8.78 -28.65 16.44
CA MET A 73 9.19 -27.24 16.47
C MET A 73 10.43 -27.03 15.60
N ARG A 74 10.48 -25.87 14.93
CA ARG A 74 11.61 -25.49 14.07
C ARG A 74 12.72 -24.88 14.92
N ILE A 75 13.96 -25.28 14.66
CA ILE A 75 15.08 -24.92 15.53
C ILE A 75 15.37 -23.42 15.55
N HIS A 76 15.36 -22.72 14.40
CA HIS A 76 15.59 -21.27 14.36
C HIS A 76 14.60 -20.50 15.23
N ARG A 77 13.36 -20.97 15.35
CA ARG A 77 12.33 -20.36 16.20
C ARG A 77 12.70 -20.51 17.66
N VAL A 78 13.04 -21.73 18.07
CA VAL A 78 13.45 -22.04 19.44
C VAL A 78 14.67 -21.21 19.84
N VAL A 79 15.70 -21.16 18.98
CA VAL A 79 16.91 -20.36 19.24
C VAL A 79 16.57 -18.87 19.37
N ALA A 80 15.84 -18.29 18.41
CA ALA A 80 15.51 -16.88 18.45
C ALA A 80 14.63 -16.50 19.65
N GLU A 81 13.64 -17.33 20.01
CA GLU A 81 12.79 -17.12 21.19
C GLU A 81 13.58 -17.21 22.50
N THR A 82 14.67 -18.00 22.53
CA THR A 82 15.48 -18.21 23.74
C THR A 82 16.59 -17.17 23.92
N PHE A 83 17.20 -16.71 22.82
CA PHE A 83 18.40 -15.87 22.86
C PHE A 83 18.20 -14.44 22.34
N ILE A 84 17.17 -14.19 21.53
CA ILE A 84 16.99 -12.89 20.85
C ILE A 84 15.70 -12.22 21.35
N PRO A 85 15.80 -11.13 22.14
CA PRO A 85 14.64 -10.36 22.55
C PRO A 85 13.82 -9.86 21.35
N ASN A 86 12.50 -9.88 21.48
CA ASN A 86 11.57 -9.41 20.44
C ASN A 86 10.62 -8.32 20.98
N PRO A 87 11.13 -7.13 21.35
CA PRO A 87 10.31 -6.05 21.91
C PRO A 87 9.23 -5.57 20.92
N ASP A 88 9.54 -5.56 19.63
CA ASP A 88 8.66 -5.10 18.55
C ASP A 88 7.57 -6.13 18.15
N LYS A 89 7.57 -7.33 18.77
CA LYS A 89 6.66 -8.44 18.45
C LYS A 89 6.63 -8.78 16.96
N LYS A 90 7.80 -8.74 16.30
CA LYS A 90 7.92 -9.08 14.89
C LYS A 90 7.58 -10.57 14.68
N PRO A 91 6.77 -10.91 13.67
CA PRO A 91 6.21 -12.26 13.55
C PRO A 91 7.17 -13.30 12.95
N PHE A 92 8.16 -12.89 12.15
CA PHE A 92 9.02 -13.80 11.38
C PHE A 92 10.48 -13.75 11.84
N ILE A 93 11.23 -14.79 11.50
CA ILE A 93 12.68 -14.87 11.70
C ILE A 93 13.33 -15.02 10.34
N ASP A 94 14.37 -14.23 10.12
CA ASP A 94 15.21 -14.28 8.92
C ASP A 94 16.55 -14.93 9.26
N HIS A 95 17.01 -15.80 8.36
CA HIS A 95 18.38 -16.31 8.34
C HIS A 95 19.20 -15.32 7.50
N ILE A 96 20.07 -14.55 8.16
CA ILE A 96 20.80 -13.44 7.53
C ILE A 96 21.56 -13.93 6.29
N ASN A 97 22.22 -15.08 6.37
CA ASN A 97 22.96 -15.72 5.28
C ASN A 97 22.12 -16.61 4.34
N ARG A 98 20.79 -16.71 4.55
CA ARG A 98 19.84 -17.60 3.84
C ARG A 98 20.07 -19.12 3.97
N ILE A 99 21.02 -19.57 4.77
CA ILE A 99 21.28 -20.98 5.02
C ILE A 99 20.35 -21.46 6.15
N LYS A 100 19.28 -22.17 5.79
CA LYS A 100 18.23 -22.62 6.73
C LYS A 100 18.74 -23.60 7.79
N THR A 101 19.86 -24.27 7.52
CA THR A 101 20.50 -25.22 8.43
C THR A 101 21.45 -24.55 9.41
N ASP A 102 21.88 -23.32 9.15
CA ASP A 102 22.72 -22.53 10.05
C ASP A 102 21.83 -21.77 11.04
N ASN A 103 21.64 -22.34 12.21
CA ASN A 103 20.74 -21.82 13.24
C ASN A 103 21.51 -21.17 14.40
N ASN A 104 22.73 -20.67 14.13
CA ASN A 104 23.46 -19.85 15.07
C ASN A 104 22.67 -18.57 15.38
N VAL A 105 22.60 -18.18 16.64
CA VAL A 105 21.93 -16.95 17.09
C VAL A 105 22.37 -15.71 16.31
N ASN A 106 23.66 -15.60 15.96
CA ASN A 106 24.20 -14.47 15.22
C ASN A 106 23.73 -14.42 13.76
N ASN A 107 23.26 -15.55 13.22
CA ASN A 107 22.68 -15.64 11.89
C ASN A 107 21.16 -15.43 11.87
N LEU A 108 20.52 -15.27 13.04
CA LEU A 108 19.07 -15.14 13.15
C LEU A 108 18.68 -13.73 13.57
N ARG A 109 17.57 -13.23 13.01
CA ARG A 109 16.97 -11.96 13.47
C ARG A 109 15.46 -11.96 13.33
N TRP A 110 14.79 -11.24 14.22
CA TRP A 110 13.36 -10.97 14.12
C TRP A 110 13.09 -9.95 13.00
N CYS A 111 12.13 -10.25 12.13
CA CYS A 111 11.79 -9.43 10.97
C CYS A 111 10.29 -9.41 10.65
N THR A 112 9.88 -8.39 9.91
CA THR A 112 8.61 -8.33 9.18
C THR A 112 8.77 -8.94 7.79
N GLY A 113 7.65 -9.28 7.14
CA GLY A 113 7.70 -9.80 5.77
C GLY A 113 8.39 -8.86 4.78
N LYS A 114 8.23 -7.54 4.97
CA LYS A 114 8.89 -6.52 4.14
C LYS A 114 10.41 -6.49 4.36
N GLU A 115 10.85 -6.58 5.61
CA GLU A 115 12.28 -6.59 5.95
C GLU A 115 12.96 -7.86 5.41
N ASN A 116 12.34 -9.03 5.55
CA ASN A 116 12.87 -10.28 5.01
C ASN A 116 13.04 -10.23 3.48
N MET A 117 12.01 -9.73 2.76
CA MET A 117 12.08 -9.54 1.31
C MET A 117 13.13 -8.52 0.87
N ASN A 118 13.56 -7.63 1.77
CA ASN A 118 14.60 -6.63 1.52
C ASN A 118 16.01 -7.10 1.90
N ASN A 119 16.18 -8.31 2.44
CA ASN A 119 17.50 -8.89 2.65
C ASN A 119 18.25 -8.94 1.30
N PRO A 120 19.47 -8.37 1.20
CA PRO A 120 20.24 -8.32 -0.04
C PRO A 120 20.35 -9.68 -0.75
N LEU A 121 20.65 -10.74 0.01
CA LEU A 121 20.79 -12.10 -0.52
C LEU A 121 19.45 -12.68 -1.01
N THR A 122 18.34 -12.28 -0.38
CA THR A 122 16.98 -12.65 -0.82
C THR A 122 16.63 -11.94 -2.12
N ARG A 123 16.93 -10.64 -2.21
CA ARG A 123 16.69 -9.84 -3.42
C ARG A 123 17.52 -10.33 -4.60
N GLU A 124 18.78 -10.67 -4.37
CA GLU A 124 19.67 -11.22 -5.39
C GLU A 124 19.16 -12.57 -5.91
N TRP A 125 18.79 -13.48 -5.02
CA TRP A 125 18.20 -14.76 -5.41
C TRP A 125 16.89 -14.59 -6.18
N LEU A 126 16.01 -13.67 -5.75
CA LEU A 126 14.76 -13.39 -6.47
C LEU A 126 14.98 -12.84 -7.87
N LYS A 127 16.04 -12.04 -8.09
CA LYS A 127 16.43 -11.59 -9.44
C LYS A 127 16.82 -12.80 -10.30
N ASN A 128 17.60 -13.72 -9.75
CA ASN A 128 18.12 -14.88 -10.48
C ASN A 128 17.07 -15.97 -10.73
N CYS A 129 16.05 -16.09 -9.88
CA CYS A 129 14.97 -17.07 -10.04
C CYS A 129 13.83 -16.63 -10.96
N ARG A 130 13.78 -15.37 -11.42
CA ARG A 130 12.76 -14.88 -12.36
C ARG A 130 13.33 -14.23 -13.63
N PRO A 131 14.24 -14.86 -14.39
CA PRO A 131 14.69 -14.29 -15.66
C PRO A 131 13.54 -14.09 -16.66
N SER A 132 12.54 -14.98 -16.64
CA SER A 132 11.50 -15.10 -17.66
C SER A 132 10.38 -14.05 -17.62
N PHE A 133 10.31 -13.22 -16.57
CA PHE A 133 9.23 -12.23 -16.41
C PHE A 133 9.63 -10.79 -16.76
N HIS A 134 10.91 -10.56 -17.07
CA HIS A 134 11.38 -9.27 -17.54
C HIS A 134 11.90 -9.43 -18.96
N HIS A 135 11.12 -8.94 -19.92
CA HIS A 135 11.61 -8.75 -21.29
C HIS A 135 12.90 -7.93 -21.26
N SER A 136 13.89 -8.30 -22.08
CA SER A 136 15.09 -7.49 -22.28
C SER A 136 14.70 -6.09 -22.76
N GLU A 137 15.58 -5.09 -22.53
CA GLU A 137 15.33 -3.73 -22.99
C GLU A 137 15.08 -3.66 -24.51
N GLU A 138 15.76 -4.51 -25.29
CA GLU A 138 15.53 -4.68 -26.71
C GLU A 138 14.12 -5.21 -27.03
N VAL A 139 13.66 -6.24 -26.32
CA VAL A 139 12.31 -6.79 -26.51
C VAL A 139 11.25 -5.78 -26.10
N LYS A 140 11.44 -5.01 -25.01
CA LYS A 140 10.55 -3.91 -24.64
C LYS A 140 10.48 -2.84 -25.73
N LYS A 141 11.63 -2.45 -26.30
CA LYS A 141 11.72 -1.49 -27.40
C LYS A 141 11.00 -2.00 -28.65
N LYS A 142 11.17 -3.28 -29.00
CA LYS A 142 10.49 -3.94 -30.13
C LYS A 142 8.97 -4.00 -29.93
N ILE A 143 8.49 -4.40 -28.75
CA ILE A 143 7.06 -4.39 -28.40
C ILE A 143 6.49 -2.96 -28.46
N GLY A 144 7.22 -1.97 -27.96
CA GLY A 144 6.83 -0.56 -28.01
C GLY A 144 6.67 -0.05 -29.45
N LEU A 145 7.62 -0.38 -30.33
CA LEU A 145 7.56 -0.06 -31.76
C LEU A 145 6.39 -0.75 -32.47
N LEU A 146 6.18 -2.06 -32.23
CA LEU A 146 5.07 -2.82 -32.81
C LEU A 146 3.68 -2.31 -32.40
N ASN A 147 3.56 -1.75 -31.19
CA ASN A 147 2.30 -1.19 -30.71
C ASN A 147 2.09 0.27 -31.12
N LYS A 148 3.12 0.96 -31.62
CA LYS A 148 3.03 2.36 -32.02
C LYS A 148 2.18 2.49 -33.29
N GLY A 149 1.06 3.22 -33.19
CA GLY A 149 0.13 3.40 -34.31
C GLY A 149 -0.81 2.21 -34.55
N ARG A 150 -0.79 1.17 -33.71
CA ARG A 150 -1.73 0.05 -33.82
C ARG A 150 -3.16 0.51 -33.53
N ILE A 151 -4.01 0.53 -34.54
CA ILE A 151 -5.44 0.81 -34.41
C ILE A 151 -6.18 -0.51 -34.19
N PHE A 152 -6.96 -0.59 -33.11
CA PHE A 152 -7.83 -1.73 -32.88
C PHE A 152 -9.06 -1.68 -33.81
N LYS A 153 -9.51 -2.84 -34.30
CA LYS A 153 -10.81 -2.97 -35.00
C LYS A 153 -11.93 -2.36 -34.14
N GLU A 154 -12.93 -1.74 -34.76
CA GLU A 154 -14.00 -1.02 -34.03
C GLU A 154 -14.75 -1.94 -33.04
N SER A 155 -14.97 -3.20 -33.41
CA SER A 155 -15.56 -4.20 -32.51
C SER A 155 -14.73 -4.45 -31.24
N THR A 156 -13.41 -4.38 -31.33
CA THR A 156 -12.50 -4.48 -30.18
C THR A 156 -12.52 -3.19 -29.36
N ARG A 157 -12.56 -2.03 -30.01
CA ARG A 157 -12.69 -0.73 -29.32
C ARG A 157 -13.98 -0.67 -28.52
N GLU A 158 -15.08 -1.15 -29.10
CA GLU A 158 -16.38 -1.19 -28.43
C GLU A 158 -16.35 -2.08 -27.19
N LYS A 159 -15.81 -3.30 -27.31
CA LYS A 159 -15.58 -4.20 -26.16
C LYS A 159 -14.79 -3.54 -25.03
N LEU A 160 -13.80 -2.70 -25.36
CA LEU A 160 -13.00 -1.96 -24.38
C LEU A 160 -13.78 -0.79 -23.74
N ARG A 161 -14.68 -0.14 -24.48
CA ARG A 161 -15.53 0.95 -23.98
C ARG A 161 -16.59 0.46 -23.02
N ILE A 162 -17.21 -0.69 -23.30
CA ILE A 162 -18.19 -1.33 -22.39
C ILE A 162 -17.54 -2.12 -21.25
N ARG A 163 -16.20 -2.22 -21.23
CA ARG A 163 -15.47 -2.93 -20.18
C ARG A 163 -15.69 -2.26 -18.83
N GLY A 164 -16.43 -2.94 -17.96
CA GLY A 164 -16.74 -2.47 -16.61
C GLY A 164 -18.17 -2.81 -16.22
N PHE A 165 -18.60 -2.29 -15.08
CA PHE A 165 -19.99 -2.40 -14.66
C PHE A 165 -20.78 -1.17 -15.12
N PRO A 166 -22.04 -1.33 -15.57
CA PRO A 166 -22.93 -0.22 -15.83
C PRO A 166 -23.05 0.69 -14.60
N VAL A 167 -23.22 1.99 -14.86
CA VAL A 167 -23.33 3.02 -13.82
C VAL A 167 -24.62 3.80 -13.98
N MET A 168 -25.19 4.19 -12.85
CA MET A 168 -26.33 5.08 -12.79
C MET A 168 -25.89 6.45 -12.30
N GLN A 169 -26.39 7.47 -12.97
CA GLN A 169 -26.23 8.88 -12.65
C GLN A 169 -27.45 9.37 -11.88
N PHE A 170 -27.18 10.15 -10.84
CA PHE A 170 -28.20 10.80 -10.02
C PHE A 170 -27.87 12.28 -9.84
N THR A 171 -28.89 13.07 -9.58
CA THR A 171 -28.76 14.46 -9.14
C THR A 171 -27.99 14.52 -7.80
N ILE A 172 -27.59 15.72 -7.39
CA ILE A 172 -26.97 15.91 -6.06
C ILE A 172 -27.98 15.56 -4.94
N SER A 173 -29.26 15.87 -5.16
CA SER A 173 -30.37 15.53 -4.26
C SER A 173 -30.59 14.03 -4.12
N GLY A 174 -30.25 13.25 -5.15
CA GLY A 174 -30.33 11.78 -5.13
C GLY A 174 -31.38 11.19 -6.07
N ASP A 175 -31.99 12.01 -6.91
CA ASP A 175 -32.99 11.63 -7.90
C ASP A 175 -32.30 10.99 -9.11
N PHE A 176 -32.88 9.91 -9.63
CA PHE A 176 -32.35 9.20 -10.78
C PHE A 176 -32.38 10.06 -12.05
N ILE A 177 -31.28 10.04 -12.81
CA ILE A 177 -31.18 10.72 -14.11
C ILE A 177 -31.15 9.70 -15.24
N MET A 178 -30.11 8.85 -15.27
CA MET A 178 -29.86 7.95 -16.40
C MET A 178 -28.97 6.77 -16.03
N GLU A 179 -29.10 5.67 -16.78
CA GLU A 179 -28.18 4.55 -16.76
C GLU A 179 -27.24 4.57 -17.98
N TYR A 180 -25.95 4.35 -17.73
CA TYR A 180 -24.93 4.20 -18.76
C TYR A 180 -24.36 2.80 -18.78
N LYS A 181 -24.14 2.27 -20.00
CA LYS A 181 -23.51 0.96 -20.26
C LYS A 181 -22.16 0.81 -19.55
N SER A 182 -21.41 1.91 -19.40
CA SER A 182 -20.15 1.93 -18.66
C SER A 182 -19.78 3.36 -18.21
N PRO A 183 -18.81 3.51 -17.30
CA PRO A 183 -18.25 4.81 -16.94
C PRO A 183 -17.63 5.58 -18.12
N TYR A 184 -17.27 4.90 -19.22
CA TYR A 184 -16.74 5.56 -20.42
C TYR A 184 -17.83 6.36 -21.13
N TYR A 185 -18.98 5.73 -21.36
CA TYR A 185 -20.14 6.39 -21.95
C TYR A 185 -20.65 7.55 -21.08
N ALA A 186 -20.69 7.34 -19.77
CA ALA A 186 -21.02 8.39 -18.82
C ALA A 186 -20.07 9.60 -18.93
N GLN A 187 -18.76 9.38 -19.16
CA GLN A 187 -17.80 10.47 -19.35
C GLN A 187 -18.07 11.26 -20.65
N SER A 188 -18.34 10.56 -21.75
CA SER A 188 -18.60 11.21 -23.05
C SER A 188 -19.80 12.14 -22.99
N GLU A 189 -20.87 11.73 -22.31
CA GLU A 189 -22.11 12.50 -22.22
C GLU A 189 -22.05 13.60 -21.15
N THR A 190 -21.47 13.32 -19.98
CA THR A 190 -21.54 14.26 -18.84
C THR A 190 -20.29 15.12 -18.65
N GLY A 191 -19.20 14.84 -19.37
CA GLY A 191 -17.88 15.43 -19.15
C GLY A 191 -17.22 15.04 -17.81
N ALA A 192 -17.89 14.24 -16.98
CA ALA A 192 -17.35 13.77 -15.71
C ALA A 192 -16.24 12.73 -15.95
N LEU A 193 -15.03 12.99 -15.44
CA LEU A 193 -13.90 12.07 -15.62
C LEU A 193 -14.24 10.65 -15.13
N ARG A 194 -13.99 9.66 -15.99
CA ARG A 194 -14.25 8.22 -15.75
C ARG A 194 -13.68 7.73 -14.42
N THR A 195 -12.46 8.16 -14.10
CA THR A 195 -11.78 7.80 -12.84
C THR A 195 -12.50 8.36 -11.61
N HIS A 196 -13.10 9.55 -11.73
CA HIS A 196 -13.90 10.16 -10.66
C HIS A 196 -15.27 9.50 -10.51
N ILE A 197 -15.92 9.13 -11.62
CA ILE A 197 -17.16 8.34 -11.61
C ILE A 197 -16.92 7.03 -10.84
N VAL A 198 -15.88 6.28 -11.20
CA VAL A 198 -15.49 5.03 -10.52
C VAL A 198 -15.17 5.26 -9.03
N ALA A 199 -14.49 6.35 -8.69
CA ALA A 199 -14.21 6.69 -7.30
C ALA A 199 -15.49 7.01 -6.50
N CYS A 200 -16.51 7.59 -7.13
CA CYS A 200 -17.81 7.80 -6.51
C CYS A 200 -18.54 6.48 -6.26
N CYS A 201 -18.59 5.60 -7.27
CA CYS A 201 -19.23 4.29 -7.13
C CYS A 201 -18.58 3.41 -6.04
N ASN A 202 -17.28 3.61 -5.77
CA ASN A 202 -16.52 2.93 -4.71
C ASN A 202 -16.59 3.65 -3.35
N GLY A 203 -17.37 4.72 -3.22
CA GLY A 203 -17.52 5.49 -1.97
C GLY A 203 -16.30 6.33 -1.58
N LYS A 204 -15.26 6.41 -2.43
CA LYS A 204 -14.07 7.25 -2.19
C LYS A 204 -14.33 8.73 -2.46
N ARG A 205 -15.36 9.03 -3.24
CA ARG A 205 -15.81 10.39 -3.56
C ARG A 205 -17.32 10.48 -3.42
N LYS A 206 -17.80 11.70 -3.18
CA LYS A 206 -19.24 12.00 -3.03
C LYS A 206 -19.89 12.33 -4.37
N THR A 207 -19.18 13.08 -5.22
CA THR A 207 -19.67 13.54 -6.54
C THR A 207 -18.56 13.59 -7.58
N ALA A 208 -18.94 13.50 -8.85
CA ALA A 208 -18.08 13.71 -10.01
C ALA A 208 -18.88 14.43 -11.12
N GLY A 209 -18.30 15.51 -11.66
CA GLY A 209 -18.97 16.33 -12.68
C GLY A 209 -20.29 16.96 -12.24
N GLY A 210 -20.50 17.16 -10.93
CA GLY A 210 -21.77 17.65 -10.39
C GLY A 210 -22.82 16.58 -10.10
N TYR A 211 -22.54 15.30 -10.40
CA TYR A 211 -23.50 14.21 -10.22
C TYR A 211 -23.04 13.19 -9.17
N ARG A 212 -24.00 12.37 -8.71
CA ARG A 212 -23.74 11.18 -7.90
C ARG A 212 -23.77 9.95 -8.79
N TRP A 213 -22.93 8.98 -8.46
CA TRP A 213 -22.71 7.80 -9.31
C TRP A 213 -22.72 6.53 -8.48
N VAL A 214 -23.46 5.53 -8.94
CA VAL A 214 -23.56 4.21 -8.30
C VAL A 214 -23.48 3.12 -9.36
N TYR A 215 -22.83 1.99 -9.04
CA TYR A 215 -22.85 0.84 -9.93
C TYR A 215 -24.25 0.23 -9.99
N LYS A 216 -24.71 -0.19 -11.18
CA LYS A 216 -26.03 -0.79 -11.36
C LYS A 216 -26.31 -1.95 -10.40
N LYS A 217 -25.32 -2.84 -10.26
CA LYS A 217 -25.37 -3.98 -9.34
C LYS A 217 -25.55 -3.62 -7.86
N ASN A 218 -25.22 -2.39 -7.46
CA ASN A 218 -25.29 -1.92 -6.08
C ASN A 218 -26.54 -1.09 -5.80
N TYR A 219 -27.35 -0.80 -6.83
CA TYR A 219 -28.56 -0.02 -6.69
C TYR A 219 -29.73 -0.91 -6.28
N LYS A 220 -30.44 -0.50 -5.22
CA LYS A 220 -31.54 -1.26 -4.60
C LYS A 220 -32.94 -0.70 -4.91
N GLY A 221 -33.09 0.10 -5.97
CA GLY A 221 -34.41 0.59 -6.41
C GLY A 221 -35.02 1.69 -5.53
N LYS A 222 -34.21 2.43 -4.76
CA LYS A 222 -34.66 3.61 -3.99
C LYS A 222 -33.72 4.79 -4.24
N ASP A 223 -34.26 6.00 -4.18
CA ASP A 223 -33.48 7.24 -4.31
C ASP A 223 -32.33 7.30 -3.31
N LEU A 224 -31.23 7.92 -3.72
CA LEU A 224 -30.05 8.00 -2.87
C LEU A 224 -30.29 8.99 -1.73
N PRO A 225 -29.97 8.65 -0.47
CA PRO A 225 -30.20 9.55 0.66
C PRO A 225 -29.48 10.88 0.44
N LYS A 226 -30.14 11.99 0.80
CA LYS A 226 -29.57 13.34 0.67
C LYS A 226 -28.17 13.39 1.25
N LEU A 227 -27.28 14.06 0.54
CA LEU A 227 -25.88 14.10 0.91
C LEU A 227 -25.74 14.87 2.24
N ALA A 228 -25.43 14.14 3.32
CA ALA A 228 -25.26 14.77 4.62
C ALA A 228 -24.15 15.82 4.53
N ASN A 229 -24.53 17.08 4.73
CA ASN A 229 -23.61 18.18 5.02
C ASN A 229 -23.02 17.93 6.41
N LYS A 230 -22.15 16.92 6.53
CA LYS A 230 -21.26 16.84 7.68
C LYS A 230 -20.43 18.12 7.64
N LYS A 231 -20.76 19.08 8.51
CA LYS A 231 -19.84 20.16 8.89
C LYS A 231 -18.49 19.49 9.06
N ARG A 232 -17.45 20.09 8.49
CA ARG A 232 -16.08 19.56 8.58
C ARG A 232 -15.69 19.63 10.06
N ILE A 233 -15.92 18.54 10.80
CA ILE A 233 -15.53 18.41 12.20
C ILE A 233 -14.02 18.20 12.16
N TYR A 234 -13.27 19.29 12.34
CA TYR A 234 -11.86 19.20 12.63
C TYR A 234 -11.72 18.40 13.93
N LYS A 235 -10.83 17.40 13.95
CA LYS A 235 -10.45 16.73 15.20
C LYS A 235 -10.06 17.81 16.19
N THR A 236 -10.79 17.86 17.30
CA THR A 236 -10.64 18.79 18.42
C THR A 236 -9.18 18.84 18.86
N GLY A 237 -8.62 20.05 18.87
CA GLY A 237 -7.26 20.34 19.35
C GLY A 237 -6.62 21.57 18.70
N TYR A 238 -6.90 21.84 17.42
CA TYR A 238 -6.29 22.98 16.71
C TYR A 238 -7.31 24.07 16.40
N LYS A 239 -7.59 24.94 17.37
CA LYS A 239 -8.16 26.26 17.09
C LYS A 239 -7.02 27.14 16.56
N GLN A 240 -6.93 27.31 15.25
CA GLN A 240 -6.07 28.36 14.68
C GLN A 240 -6.47 29.68 15.33
N THR A 241 -5.52 30.35 16.01
CA THR A 241 -5.79 31.66 16.60
C THR A 241 -6.15 32.65 15.49
N LYS A 242 -6.99 33.64 15.80
CA LYS A 242 -7.37 34.71 14.83
C LYS A 242 -6.11 35.32 14.20
N GLN A 243 -5.03 35.42 14.98
CA GLN A 243 -3.71 35.86 14.56
C GLN A 243 -3.01 34.91 13.57
N ALA A 244 -3.09 33.58 13.74
CA ALA A 244 -2.52 32.63 12.80
C ALA A 244 -3.21 32.69 11.42
N ILE A 245 -4.52 32.92 11.40
CA ILE A 245 -5.28 33.12 10.15
C ILE A 245 -4.88 34.43 9.47
N ILE A 246 -4.71 35.51 10.25
CA ILE A 246 -4.23 36.81 9.74
C ILE A 246 -2.81 36.68 9.18
N ASN A 247 -1.90 36.02 9.89
CA ASN A 247 -0.52 35.81 9.45
C ASN A 247 -0.45 34.94 8.18
N MET A 248 -1.31 33.92 8.07
CA MET A 248 -1.42 33.09 6.85
C MET A 248 -2.03 33.87 5.67
N ARG A 249 -2.94 34.81 5.91
CA ARG A 249 -3.48 35.69 4.86
C ARG A 249 -2.42 36.69 4.38
N LYS A 250 -1.71 37.33 5.31
CA LYS A 250 -0.58 38.23 5.01
C LYS A 250 0.55 37.53 4.27
N SER A 251 0.91 36.29 4.65
CA SER A 251 1.97 35.55 3.95
C SER A 251 1.60 35.18 2.51
N LYS A 252 0.30 35.05 2.20
CA LYS A 252 -0.20 34.80 0.84
C LYS A 252 -0.33 36.06 -0.01
N GLU A 253 -0.31 37.24 0.61
CA GLU A 253 -0.42 38.53 -0.08
C GLU A 253 0.81 38.81 -0.96
N LYS A 254 2.00 38.41 -0.50
CA LYS A 254 3.27 38.47 -1.26
C LYS A 254 3.23 37.68 -2.59
N TYR A 255 2.34 36.69 -2.72
CA TYR A 255 2.25 35.86 -3.93
C TYR A 255 1.08 36.26 -4.84
N ARG A 256 0.35 37.34 -4.51
CA ARG A 256 -0.68 37.87 -5.42
C ARG A 256 0.02 38.60 -6.56
N LYS A 257 -0.19 38.10 -7.76
CA LYS A 257 0.23 38.76 -9.01
C LYS A 257 -1.00 39.34 -9.67
N ALA A 258 -0.88 40.60 -10.11
CA ALA A 258 -1.90 41.22 -10.94
C ALA A 258 -2.04 40.44 -12.26
N VAL A 259 -3.24 40.45 -12.80
CA VAL A 259 -3.62 39.68 -13.99
C VAL A 259 -4.16 40.65 -15.03
N LEU A 260 -3.56 40.60 -16.21
CA LEU A 260 -3.99 41.33 -17.39
C LEU A 260 -4.94 40.45 -18.20
N VAL A 261 -6.10 41.01 -18.54
CA VAL A 261 -7.12 40.37 -19.37
C VAL A 261 -7.09 41.00 -20.75
N PHE A 262 -7.03 40.15 -21.77
CA PHE A 262 -7.06 40.52 -23.17
C PHE A 262 -8.24 39.84 -23.86
N SER A 263 -8.70 40.46 -24.94
CA SER A 263 -9.63 39.84 -25.88
C SER A 263 -8.96 38.71 -26.68
N LEU A 264 -9.72 38.05 -27.56
CA LEU A 264 -9.20 36.96 -28.41
C LEU A 264 -8.26 37.47 -29.52
N ASP A 265 -8.53 38.66 -30.04
CA ASP A 265 -7.70 39.41 -30.99
C ASP A 265 -6.43 39.98 -30.35
N GLY A 266 -6.34 39.94 -29.02
CA GLY A 266 -5.13 40.35 -28.28
C GLY A 266 -5.15 41.81 -27.84
N SER A 267 -6.25 42.55 -28.03
CA SER A 267 -6.41 43.87 -27.46
C SER A 267 -6.55 43.80 -25.94
N PHE A 268 -5.92 44.75 -25.25
CA PHE A 268 -5.96 44.85 -23.79
C PHE A 268 -7.33 45.33 -23.33
N LEU A 269 -7.91 44.66 -22.34
CA LEU A 269 -9.23 45.00 -21.81
C LEU A 269 -9.15 45.61 -20.41
N SER A 270 -8.54 44.89 -19.47
CA SER A 270 -8.53 45.31 -18.06
C SER A 270 -7.42 44.64 -17.26
N GLU A 271 -6.98 45.32 -16.20
CA GLU A 271 -6.05 44.81 -15.21
C GLU A 271 -6.80 44.55 -13.90
N TYR A 272 -6.54 43.40 -13.29
CA TYR A 272 -7.07 43.05 -11.97
C TYR A 272 -5.94 42.80 -10.97
N PRO A 273 -6.06 43.29 -9.73
CA PRO A 273 -5.12 43.03 -8.65
C PRO A 273 -4.86 41.55 -8.36
N SER A 274 -5.81 40.67 -8.68
CA SER A 274 -5.63 39.23 -8.50
C SER A 274 -6.46 38.38 -9.48
N ILE A 275 -6.09 37.10 -9.57
CA ILE A 275 -6.82 36.09 -10.34
C ILE A 275 -8.26 35.90 -9.87
N ILE A 276 -8.55 36.19 -8.60
CA ILE A 276 -9.88 36.05 -8.01
C ILE A 276 -10.78 37.17 -8.54
N GLU A 277 -10.28 38.40 -8.53
CA GLU A 277 -11.01 39.56 -9.04
C GLU A 277 -11.21 39.46 -10.56
N ALA A 278 -10.17 39.04 -11.29
CA ALA A 278 -10.30 38.74 -12.71
C ALA A 278 -11.34 37.65 -13.00
N GLY A 279 -11.39 36.59 -12.18
CA GLY A 279 -12.36 35.51 -12.33
C GLY A 279 -13.79 35.92 -12.02
N ASN A 280 -13.99 36.76 -11.01
CA ASN A 280 -15.30 37.29 -10.66
C ASN A 280 -15.84 38.23 -11.76
N ALA A 281 -14.98 39.10 -12.31
CA ALA A 281 -15.38 40.04 -13.36
C ALA A 281 -15.65 39.36 -14.71
N THR A 282 -14.83 38.37 -15.09
CA THR A 282 -14.94 37.69 -16.39
C THR A 282 -15.81 36.43 -16.35
N GLY A 283 -16.34 36.04 -15.19
CA GLY A 283 -17.04 34.76 -15.00
C GLY A 283 -16.17 33.52 -15.19
N THR A 284 -14.84 33.68 -15.23
CA THR A 284 -13.89 32.61 -15.55
C THR A 284 -13.39 31.91 -14.30
N ASN A 285 -13.29 30.58 -14.33
CA ASN A 285 -12.73 29.82 -13.21
C ASN A 285 -11.26 30.21 -12.94
N PHE A 286 -10.93 30.51 -11.69
CA PHE A 286 -9.59 30.91 -11.24
C PHE A 286 -8.48 29.90 -11.59
N GLY A 287 -8.78 28.60 -11.62
CA GLY A 287 -7.85 27.56 -12.06
C GLY A 287 -7.55 27.64 -13.55
N SER A 288 -8.56 27.97 -14.37
CA SER A 288 -8.40 28.17 -15.81
C SER A 288 -7.58 29.41 -16.12
N ILE A 289 -7.85 30.53 -15.45
CA ILE A 289 -7.05 31.75 -15.57
C ILE A 289 -5.58 31.47 -15.21
N CYS A 290 -5.35 30.72 -14.13
CA CYS A 290 -3.99 30.34 -13.71
C CYS A 290 -3.25 29.50 -14.77
N ASN A 291 -3.97 28.63 -15.47
CA ASN A 291 -3.39 27.83 -16.55
C ASN A 291 -3.15 28.67 -17.81
N CYS A 292 -4.01 29.65 -18.08
CA CYS A 292 -3.81 30.64 -19.15
C CYS A 292 -2.54 31.48 -18.91
N CYS A 293 -2.40 32.08 -17.73
CA CYS A 293 -1.22 32.89 -17.40
C CYS A 293 0.09 32.10 -17.38
N ARG A 294 0.03 30.76 -17.24
CA ARG A 294 1.20 29.87 -17.28
C ARG A 294 1.47 29.28 -18.68
N GLY A 295 0.71 29.70 -19.69
CA GLY A 295 0.85 29.20 -21.07
C GLY A 295 0.43 27.75 -21.28
N ARG A 296 -0.28 27.14 -20.32
CA ARG A 296 -0.79 25.75 -20.46
C ARG A 296 -2.04 25.67 -21.32
N ILE A 297 -2.81 26.74 -21.38
CA ILE A 297 -4.04 26.88 -22.16
C ILE A 297 -4.02 28.26 -22.80
N GLY A 298 -4.40 28.39 -24.08
CA GLY A 298 -4.30 29.67 -24.80
C GLY A 298 -5.35 30.72 -24.41
N GLN A 299 -6.55 30.29 -24.01
CA GLN A 299 -7.67 31.17 -23.65
C GLN A 299 -8.66 30.46 -22.73
N SER A 300 -9.48 31.22 -22.02
CA SER A 300 -10.59 30.69 -21.24
C SER A 300 -11.75 31.67 -21.22
N ASN A 301 -12.98 31.16 -21.37
CA ASN A 301 -14.21 31.95 -21.40
C ASN A 301 -14.21 33.13 -22.38
N GLY A 302 -13.52 33.01 -23.53
CA GLY A 302 -13.42 34.09 -24.52
C GLY A 302 -12.35 35.14 -24.22
N TYR A 303 -11.51 34.95 -23.19
CA TYR A 303 -10.45 35.88 -22.82
C TYR A 303 -9.08 35.20 -22.77
N ARG A 304 -8.03 36.00 -23.00
CA ARG A 304 -6.64 35.60 -22.75
C ARG A 304 -6.15 36.28 -21.48
N PHE A 305 -5.38 35.55 -20.68
CA PHE A 305 -4.91 36.03 -19.38
C PHE A 305 -3.40 35.92 -19.28
N LYS A 306 -2.74 36.96 -18.78
CA LYS A 306 -1.32 36.97 -18.46
C LYS A 306 -1.08 37.56 -17.08
N TYR A 307 -0.05 37.09 -16.37
CA TYR A 307 0.40 37.80 -15.18
C TYR A 307 1.08 39.11 -15.61
N LYS A 308 0.84 40.17 -14.86
CA LYS A 308 1.66 41.38 -14.96
C LYS A 308 3.05 41.04 -14.43
N ASP A 309 4.07 41.30 -15.23
CA ASP A 309 5.45 41.19 -14.77
C ASP A 309 5.69 42.29 -13.72
N ILE A 310 6.40 41.93 -12.65
CA ILE A 310 6.72 42.81 -11.52
C ILE A 310 8.03 43.52 -11.82
#